data_AF-A0A2Z5ZT25-F1
#
_entry.id   AF-A0A2Z5ZT25-F1
#
_cell.length_a   1.000
_cell.length_b   1.000
_cell.length_c   1.000
_cell.angle_alpha   90.00
_cell.angle_beta   90.00
_cell.angle_gamma   90.00
#
_symmetry.space_group_name_H-M   'P 1'
#
loop_
_entity.id
_entity.type
_entity.pdbx_description
1 polymer ?
#
loop_
_entity_poly.entity_id
_entity_poly.type
_entity_poly.pdbx_seq_one_letter_code
_entity_poly.pdbx_strand_id
1 'polypeptide(L)'
;HYPINFVTPGIMLPGALMLDFTLHLPIVVEGTLLSMADYMGHMYVRTGTPEYVRHIEQGSLRTFGGHTTVIAAFFASFVSMLMFAVWWYLGKVYCTAFFYVKGKRGRVVQRNDVTAFG
;
A
#
# COMPACT_ATOMS: atom_id res chain seq x y z
N HIS A 1 3.36 -14.89 19.42
CA HIS A 1 3.16 -13.52 19.95
C HIS A 1 4.18 -12.61 19.28
N TYR A 2 3.74 -11.77 18.34
CA TYR A 2 4.61 -10.83 17.63
C TYR A 2 4.46 -9.44 18.26
N PRO A 3 5.53 -8.64 18.38
CA PRO A 3 5.43 -7.29 18.93
C PRO A 3 4.68 -6.37 17.95
N ILE A 4 3.97 -5.38 18.49
CA ILE A 4 3.11 -4.51 17.68
C ILE A 4 3.91 -3.75 16.61
N ASN A 5 5.11 -3.27 16.94
CA ASN A 5 6.00 -2.55 16.02
C ASN A 5 6.50 -3.40 14.84
N PHE A 6 6.27 -4.72 14.86
CA PHE A 6 6.62 -5.63 13.76
C PHE A 6 5.43 -5.93 12.84
N VAL A 7 4.20 -5.71 13.29
CA VAL A 7 2.95 -6.05 12.56
C VAL A 7 2.08 -4.81 12.34
N THR A 8 2.60 -3.61 12.60
CA THR A 8 1.88 -2.36 12.31
C THR A 8 1.53 -2.29 10.82
N PRO A 9 0.26 -2.04 10.46
CA PRO A 9 -0.15 -1.92 9.06
C PRO A 9 0.51 -0.72 8.40
N GLY A 10 0.71 -0.79 7.08
CA GLY A 10 1.20 0.32 6.28
C GLY A 10 0.24 1.51 6.37
N ILE A 11 0.75 2.65 6.82
CA ILE A 11 0.00 3.92 6.87
C ILE A 11 0.39 4.81 5.69
N MET A 12 -0.48 5.74 5.32
CA MET A 12 -0.20 6.67 4.23
C MET A 12 1.01 7.57 4.59
N LEU A 13 1.87 7.88 3.61
CA LEU A 13 2.90 8.90 3.76
C LEU A 13 2.22 10.22 4.21
N PRO A 14 2.72 10.94 5.24
CA PRO A 14 4.05 10.88 5.85
C PRO A 14 4.18 9.92 7.04
N GLY A 15 3.09 9.28 7.48
CA GLY A 15 3.09 8.45 8.68
C GLY A 15 4.08 7.29 8.60
N ALA A 16 4.18 6.63 7.43
CA ALA A 16 5.05 5.47 7.26
C ALA A 16 6.52 5.84 7.49
N LEU A 17 6.93 7.03 7.05
CA LEU A 17 8.31 7.51 7.21
C LEU A 17 8.71 7.60 8.69
N MET A 18 7.81 8.05 9.57
CA MET A 18 8.12 8.20 11.00
C MET A 18 8.43 6.86 11.67
N LEU A 19 7.71 5.79 11.27
CA LEU A 19 7.99 4.43 11.74
C LEU A 19 9.27 3.89 11.09
N ASP A 20 9.41 4.07 9.78
CA ASP A 20 10.56 3.59 9.01
C ASP A 20 11.87 4.19 9.52
N PHE A 21 11.92 5.49 9.85
CA PHE A 21 13.13 6.11 10.41
C PHE A 21 13.63 5.38 11.65
N THR A 22 12.73 5.00 12.55
CA THR A 22 13.09 4.30 13.78
C THR A 22 13.57 2.87 13.49
N LEU A 23 12.95 2.20 12.53
CA LEU A 23 13.23 0.81 12.18
C LEU A 23 14.45 0.65 11.25
N HIS A 24 14.86 1.70 10.54
CA HIS A 24 16.04 1.71 9.68
C HIS A 24 17.34 2.06 10.41
N LEU A 25 17.32 2.21 11.75
CA LEU A 25 18.54 2.41 12.53
C LEU A 25 19.50 1.22 12.35
N PRO A 26 20.79 1.48 12.07
CA PRO A 26 21.78 0.42 11.92
C PRO A 26 22.12 -0.18 13.29
N ILE A 27 22.14 -1.50 13.36
CA ILE A 27 22.60 -2.28 14.51
C ILE A 27 23.63 -3.31 14.04
N VAL A 28 24.66 -3.54 14.87
CA VAL A 28 25.65 -4.59 14.62
C VAL A 28 25.34 -5.77 15.52
N VAL A 29 25.04 -6.92 14.90
CA VAL A 29 24.73 -8.17 15.61
C VAL A 29 25.64 -9.26 15.05
N GLU A 30 26.37 -9.94 15.93
CA GLU A 30 27.29 -11.03 15.55
C GLU A 30 28.31 -10.63 14.46
N GLY A 31 28.70 -9.35 14.42
CA GLY A 31 29.64 -8.81 13.43
C GLY A 31 29.02 -8.42 12.08
N THR A 32 27.71 -8.61 11.90
CA THR A 32 26.97 -8.21 10.70
C THR A 32 26.20 -6.90 10.94
N LEU A 33 26.13 -6.05 9.92
CA LEU A 33 25.36 -4.81 9.96
C LEU A 33 23.95 -5.08 9.44
N LEU A 34 22.95 -4.85 10.29
CA LEU A 34 21.54 -5.08 10.02
C LEU A 34 20.74 -3.81 10.37
N SER A 35 19.55 -3.65 9.81
CA SER A 35 18.60 -2.67 10.34
C SER A 35 17.86 -3.24 11.56
N MET A 36 17.30 -2.38 12.40
CA MET A 36 16.41 -2.82 13.49
C MET A 36 15.22 -3.64 12.95
N ALA A 37 14.69 -3.31 11.77
CA ALA A 37 13.63 -4.06 11.11
C ALA A 37 14.05 -5.51 10.79
N ASP A 38 15.25 -5.68 10.24
CA ASP A 38 15.78 -7.00 9.86
C ASP A 38 16.14 -7.83 11.09
N TYR A 39 16.66 -7.18 12.14
CA TYR A 39 16.91 -7.83 13.42
C TYR A 39 15.63 -8.38 14.06
N MET A 40 14.54 -7.61 14.08
CA MET A 40 13.25 -8.13 14.56
C MET A 40 12.76 -9.32 13.72
N GLY A 41 12.96 -9.28 12.41
CA GLY A 41 12.63 -10.41 11.51
C GLY A 41 13.44 -11.68 11.78
N HIS A 42 14.69 -11.54 12.24
CA HIS A 42 15.54 -12.65 12.66
C HIS A 42 15.16 -13.20 14.05
N MET A 43 14.85 -12.31 15.01
CA MET A 43 14.48 -12.68 16.38
C MET A 43 13.11 -13.34 16.48
N TYR A 44 12.13 -12.86 15.71
CA TYR A 44 10.77 -13.39 15.73
C TYR A 44 10.53 -14.34 14.55
N VAL A 45 10.73 -15.63 14.79
CA VAL A 45 10.60 -16.69 13.78
C VAL A 45 9.18 -16.71 13.19
N ARG A 46 9.10 -16.68 11.85
CA ARG A 46 7.88 -16.87 11.08
C ARG A 46 7.97 -18.19 10.30
N THR A 47 7.23 -19.20 10.75
CA THR A 47 7.34 -20.59 10.25
C THR A 47 6.98 -20.78 8.77
N GLY A 48 6.23 -19.85 8.18
CA GLY A 48 5.81 -19.91 6.76
C GLY A 48 6.38 -18.81 5.86
N THR A 49 7.22 -17.90 6.37
CA THR A 49 7.76 -16.76 5.60
C THR A 49 9.26 -16.57 5.83
N PRO A 50 10.09 -17.46 5.23
CA PRO A 50 11.54 -17.36 5.33
C PRO A 50 12.07 -16.12 4.59
N GLU A 51 13.29 -15.70 4.94
CA GLU A 51 13.91 -14.45 4.48
C GLU A 51 13.93 -14.30 2.95
N TYR A 52 14.25 -15.36 2.22
CA TYR A 52 14.35 -15.35 0.76
C TYR A 52 13.03 -15.11 0.01
N VAL A 53 11.89 -15.17 0.70
CA VAL A 53 10.57 -14.87 0.10
C VAL A 53 10.30 -13.35 0.08
N ARG A 54 11.14 -12.55 0.74
CA ARG A 54 10.99 -11.09 0.79
C ARG A 54 11.30 -10.48 -0.58
N HIS A 55 10.33 -9.76 -1.11
CA HIS A 55 10.52 -8.90 -2.27
C HIS A 55 10.95 -7.52 -1.77
N ILE A 56 12.26 -7.34 -1.63
CA ILE A 56 12.90 -6.10 -1.19
C ILE A 56 14.01 -5.71 -2.17
N GLU A 57 14.53 -4.49 -2.05
CA GLU A 57 15.68 -4.06 -2.84
C GLU A 57 16.92 -4.93 -2.51
N GLN A 58 17.46 -5.64 -3.51
CA GLN A 58 18.69 -6.45 -3.39
C GLN A 58 19.84 -5.90 -4.26
N GLY A 59 19.69 -4.68 -4.78
CA GLY A 59 20.61 -4.07 -5.74
C GLY A 59 20.60 -4.76 -7.11
N SER A 60 20.96 -4.03 -8.15
CA SER A 60 21.18 -4.60 -9.49
C SER A 60 22.37 -3.93 -10.16
N LEU A 61 22.98 -4.60 -11.14
CA LEU A 61 24.08 -4.02 -11.94
C LEU A 61 23.67 -2.74 -12.71
N ARG A 62 22.37 -2.44 -12.77
CA ARG A 62 21.81 -1.26 -13.48
C ARG A 62 21.34 -0.15 -12.53
N THR A 63 21.43 -0.33 -11.22
CA THR A 63 20.94 0.67 -10.25
C THR A 63 22.05 1.62 -9.83
N PHE A 64 21.77 2.92 -9.86
CA PHE A 64 22.59 3.92 -9.18
C PHE A 64 22.20 3.93 -7.70
N GLY A 65 23.11 3.48 -6.83
CA GLY A 65 22.86 3.40 -5.39
C GLY A 65 22.38 4.73 -4.80
N GLY A 66 21.40 4.68 -3.89
CA GLY A 66 20.83 5.87 -3.24
C GLY A 66 19.77 6.64 -4.03
N HIS A 67 19.60 6.37 -5.34
CA HIS A 67 18.56 7.01 -6.16
C HIS A 67 17.27 6.19 -6.31
N THR A 68 17.27 4.94 -5.84
CA THR A 68 16.17 3.98 -6.03
C THR A 68 14.84 4.49 -5.47
N THR A 69 14.85 5.08 -4.28
CA THR A 69 13.64 5.59 -3.59
C THR A 69 12.93 6.68 -4.40
N VAL A 70 13.70 7.63 -4.94
CA VAL A 70 13.17 8.74 -5.74
C VAL A 70 12.60 8.23 -7.05
N ILE A 71 13.34 7.36 -7.75
CA ILE A 71 12.90 6.76 -9.02
C ILE A 71 11.61 5.96 -8.81
N ALA A 72 11.54 5.15 -7.75
CA ALA A 72 10.36 4.37 -7.40
C ALA A 72 9.16 5.28 -7.07
N ALA A 73 9.35 6.38 -6.35
CA ALA A 73 8.30 7.34 -6.03
C ALA A 73 7.72 8.02 -7.29
N PHE A 74 8.58 8.44 -8.23
CA PHE A 74 8.13 8.98 -9.52
C PHE A 74 7.41 7.93 -10.38
N PHE A 75 7.90 6.70 -10.40
CA PHE A 75 7.23 5.62 -11.11
C PHE A 75 5.85 5.31 -10.51
N ALA A 76 5.77 5.22 -9.18
CA ALA A 76 4.52 4.97 -8.46
C ALA A 76 3.49 6.09 -8.69
N SER A 77 3.91 7.36 -8.72
CA SER A 77 2.99 8.47 -8.97
C SER A 77 2.39 8.42 -10.38
N PHE A 78 3.19 8.12 -11.40
CA PHE A 78 2.69 7.96 -12.77
C PHE A 78 1.68 6.80 -12.89
N VAL A 79 2.02 5.63 -12.35
CA VAL A 79 1.13 4.46 -12.35
C VAL A 79 -0.14 4.73 -11.53
N SER A 80 -0.02 5.44 -10.41
CA SER A 80 -1.18 5.81 -9.58
C SER A 80 -2.14 6.76 -10.28
N MET A 81 -1.66 7.66 -11.16
CA MET A 81 -2.53 8.57 -11.91
C MET A 81 -3.43 7.78 -12.89
N LEU A 82 -2.86 6.77 -13.55
CA LEU A 82 -3.61 5.86 -14.42
C LEU A 82 -4.63 5.04 -13.63
N MET A 83 -4.21 4.45 -12.50
CA MET A 83 -5.10 3.67 -11.64
C MET A 83 -6.19 4.53 -11.02
N PHE A 84 -5.90 5.78 -10.66
CA PHE A 84 -6.88 6.73 -10.17
C PHE A 84 -7.93 7.02 -11.23
N ALA A 85 -7.54 7.26 -12.49
CA ALA A 85 -8.51 7.46 -13.58
C ALA A 85 -9.40 6.21 -13.77
N VAL A 86 -8.81 5.02 -13.81
CA VAL A 86 -9.57 3.75 -13.93
C VAL A 86 -10.55 3.58 -12.77
N TRP A 87 -10.07 3.75 -11.54
CA TRP A 87 -10.89 3.57 -10.34
C TRP A 87 -11.94 4.67 -10.18
N TRP A 88 -11.64 5.89 -10.65
CA TRP A 88 -12.60 6.98 -10.73
C TRP A 88 -13.76 6.63 -11.67
N TYR A 89 -13.48 6.13 -12.87
CA TYR A 89 -14.53 5.69 -13.80
C TYR A 89 -15.34 4.51 -13.25
N LEU A 90 -14.67 3.52 -12.64
CA LEU A 90 -15.36 2.44 -11.94
C LEU A 90 -16.25 2.98 -10.82
N GLY A 91 -15.75 3.93 -10.03
CA GLY A 91 -16.52 4.65 -9.02
C GLY A 91 -17.76 5.31 -9.62
N LYS A 92 -17.65 5.97 -10.77
CA LYS A 92 -18.82 6.53 -11.47
C LYS A 92 -19.85 5.46 -11.86
N VAL A 93 -19.41 4.26 -12.29
CA VAL A 93 -20.30 3.14 -12.62
C VAL A 93 -20.93 2.51 -11.36
N TYR A 94 -20.18 2.36 -10.27
CA TYR A 94 -20.71 1.82 -9.02
C TYR A 94 -21.62 2.81 -8.28
N CYS A 95 -21.32 4.11 -8.34
CA CYS A 95 -22.16 5.18 -7.78
C CYS A 95 -23.40 5.49 -8.63
N THR A 96 -23.51 4.99 -9.87
CA THR A 96 -24.80 4.94 -10.57
C THR A 96 -25.64 3.82 -9.98
N ALA A 97 -26.24 4.09 -8.82
CA ALA A 97 -27.24 3.22 -8.25
C ALA A 97 -28.45 3.16 -9.20
N PHE A 98 -28.64 2.02 -9.84
CA PHE A 98 -29.82 1.68 -10.63
C PHE A 98 -31.03 1.57 -9.68
N PHE A 99 -31.55 2.70 -9.20
CA PHE A 99 -32.77 2.71 -8.41
C PHE A 99 -33.97 2.55 -9.35
N TYR A 100 -34.59 1.36 -9.29
CA TYR A 100 -35.91 1.14 -9.85
C TYR A 100 -36.97 1.69 -8.90
N VAL A 101 -37.46 2.90 -9.17
CA VAL A 101 -38.52 3.50 -8.36
C VAL A 101 -39.87 3.03 -8.91
N LYS A 102 -40.66 2.33 -8.08
CA LYS A 102 -42.04 1.95 -8.39
C LYS A 102 -42.97 3.10 -8.01
N GLY A 103 -43.52 3.80 -9.00
CA GLY A 103 -44.47 4.88 -8.76
C GLY A 103 -45.83 4.37 -8.24
N LYS A 104 -46.70 5.28 -7.75
CA LYS A 104 -48.07 4.97 -7.25
C LYS A 104 -48.97 4.24 -8.26
N ARG A 105 -48.62 4.23 -9.55
CA ARG A 105 -49.30 3.50 -10.65
C ARG A 105 -48.63 2.17 -11.02
N GLY A 106 -47.70 1.66 -10.20
CA GLY A 106 -47.02 0.39 -10.44
C GLY A 106 -45.97 0.39 -11.56
N ARG A 107 -45.76 1.52 -12.23
CA ARG A 107 -44.77 1.68 -13.30
C ARG A 107 -43.38 1.81 -12.67
N VAL A 108 -42.51 0.88 -13.02
CA VAL A 108 -41.11 0.84 -12.60
C VAL A 108 -40.31 1.65 -13.62
N VAL A 109 -39.68 2.74 -13.17
CA VAL A 109 -38.83 3.61 -14.00
C VAL A 109 -37.44 3.63 -13.41
N GLN A 110 -36.45 3.35 -14.27
CA GLN A 110 -35.04 3.51 -13.93
C GLN A 110 -34.75 5.01 -13.88
N ARG A 111 -34.35 5.51 -12.70
CA ARG A 111 -33.90 6.90 -12.53
C ARG A 111 -32.40 6.89 -12.23
N ASN A 112 -31.65 7.64 -13.04
CA ASN A 112 -30.22 7.83 -12.87
C ASN A 112 -29.99 9.18 -12.16
N ASP A 113 -30.43 9.32 -10.91
CA ASP A 113 -30.17 10.55 -10.15
C ASP A 113 -28.72 10.56 -9.64
N VAL A 114 -27.99 11.64 -9.99
CA VAL A 114 -26.56 11.88 -9.74
C VAL A 114 -26.30 12.36 -8.29
N THR A 115 -27.22 12.13 -7.37
CA THR A 115 -27.19 12.62 -5.98
C THR A 115 -26.73 11.56 -4.97
N ALA A 116 -25.64 10.87 -5.30
CA ALA A 116 -24.84 10.13 -4.33
C ALA A 116 -23.39 10.64 -4.35
N PHE A 117 -23.24 11.97 -4.30
CA PHE A 117 -21.99 12.62 -3.91
C PHE A 117 -22.30 13.43 -2.65
N GLY A 118 -21.95 12.83 -1.50
CA GLY A 118 -21.65 13.55 -0.27
C GLY A 118 -20.15 13.65 -0.14
#